data_AF-A0A2A5FHS2-F1
#
_entry.id   AF-A0A2A5FHS2-F1
#
_cell.length_a   1.000
_cell.length_b   1.000
_cell.length_c   1.000
_cell.angle_alpha   90.00
_cell.angle_beta   90.00
_cell.angle_gamma   90.00
#
_symmetry.space_group_name_H-M   'P 1'
#
loop_
_entity.id
_entity.type
_entity.pdbx_description
1 polymer ?
#
loop_
_entity_poly.entity_id
_entity_poly.type
_entity_poly.pdbx_seq_one_letter_code
_entity_poly.pdbx_strand_id
1 'polypeptide(L)'
;MPDLSFQGTDTYIATRELQVAVNASIHLEKPLLVKGEPGTGKTLLAHEIAKALGKKIFTWHIKSTTIAQQGLYEYDAVSRLRDSQLGSDKVNDIANYIIKGKLWEAFDADEQVVLLIDEIDKADIEFPNDLLLELDRMEFYCYELQQTVHAKHRPIIIITSNNEKELPDAFLRRCLFHYIRFPEKETMQQIIDVHYPNLKQKLASNAMKIFYGLREINGVKKKPSTSELIDWIKLLLMESLPAEELEKIDFRNQLPPYLGALLKNEQDLALLDRIQVQGIRV
;
A
#
# COMPACT_ATOMS: atom_id res chain seq x y z
N MET A 1 -12.99 -27.95 6.55
CA MET A 1 -12.43 -27.30 5.35
C MET A 1 -10.96 -27.06 5.64
N PRO A 2 -10.01 -27.24 4.72
CA PRO A 2 -8.64 -26.87 5.01
C PRO A 2 -8.63 -25.37 5.33
N ASP A 3 -8.09 -25.02 6.50
CA ASP A 3 -8.01 -23.64 6.95
C ASP A 3 -7.31 -22.81 5.87
N LEU A 4 -8.07 -21.91 5.23
CA LEU A 4 -7.56 -20.94 4.26
C LEU A 4 -6.69 -19.93 5.03
N SER A 5 -5.47 -20.37 5.37
CA SER A 5 -4.49 -19.57 6.09
C SER A 5 -3.51 -18.94 5.10
N PHE A 6 -3.41 -17.62 5.09
CA PHE A 6 -2.35 -16.91 4.42
C PHE A 6 -1.00 -17.20 5.09
N GLN A 7 -0.03 -17.68 4.31
CA GLN A 7 1.34 -17.98 4.75
C GLN A 7 2.41 -17.11 4.05
N GLY A 8 1.99 -16.15 3.22
CA GLY A 8 2.85 -15.50 2.22
C GLY A 8 2.73 -16.18 0.86
N THR A 9 3.56 -15.74 -0.08
CA THR A 9 3.62 -16.28 -1.45
C THR A 9 5.07 -16.29 -1.94
N ASP A 10 5.32 -16.90 -3.10
CA ASP A 10 6.65 -16.88 -3.74
C ASP A 10 7.18 -15.46 -4.01
N THR A 11 6.28 -14.47 -4.05
CA THR A 11 6.57 -13.08 -4.35
C THR A 11 6.45 -12.15 -3.14
N TYR A 12 6.06 -12.66 -1.97
CA TYR A 12 5.86 -11.85 -0.77
C TYR A 12 6.20 -12.61 0.51
N ILE A 13 7.25 -12.13 1.18
CA ILE A 13 7.71 -12.67 2.45
C ILE A 13 6.88 -12.08 3.60
N ALA A 14 6.01 -12.89 4.18
CA ALA A 14 5.21 -12.51 5.34
C ALA A 14 5.83 -13.04 6.64
N THR A 15 6.06 -12.15 7.61
CA THR A 15 6.47 -12.57 8.97
C THR A 15 5.35 -13.36 9.64
N ARG A 16 5.70 -14.21 10.63
CA ARG A 16 4.69 -14.96 11.40
C ARG A 16 3.64 -14.04 12.04
N GLU A 17 4.07 -12.90 12.56
CA GLU A 17 3.18 -11.91 13.19
C GLU A 17 2.19 -11.33 12.17
N LEU A 18 2.64 -11.03 10.95
CA LEU A 18 1.80 -10.55 9.87
C LEU A 18 0.80 -11.62 9.41
N GLN A 19 1.26 -12.87 9.27
CA GLN A 19 0.38 -14.00 8.94
C GLN A 19 -0.73 -14.17 9.99
N VAL A 20 -0.39 -14.10 11.28
CA VAL A 20 -1.37 -14.18 12.37
C VAL A 20 -2.37 -13.04 12.29
N ALA A 21 -1.92 -11.80 12.05
CA ALA A 21 -2.81 -10.64 11.94
C ALA A 21 -3.80 -10.77 10.77
N VAL A 22 -3.33 -11.21 9.60
CA VAL A 22 -4.16 -11.45 8.41
C VAL A 22 -5.17 -12.58 8.66
N ASN A 23 -4.72 -13.72 9.17
CA ASN A 23 -5.62 -14.84 9.40
C ASN A 23 -6.65 -14.55 10.49
N ALA A 24 -6.25 -13.79 11.53
CA ALA A 24 -7.18 -13.31 12.55
C ALA A 24 -8.21 -12.33 11.97
N SER A 25 -7.82 -11.43 11.06
CA SER A 25 -8.77 -10.48 10.44
C SER A 25 -9.80 -11.19 9.58
N ILE A 26 -9.38 -12.20 8.81
CA ILE A 26 -10.26 -13.03 8.00
C ILE A 26 -11.23 -13.80 8.90
N HIS A 27 -10.73 -14.47 9.94
CA HIS A 27 -11.55 -15.32 10.81
C HIS A 27 -12.52 -14.53 11.70
N LEU A 28 -12.10 -13.35 12.17
CA LEU A 28 -12.94 -12.47 13.00
C LEU A 28 -13.84 -11.55 12.16
N GLU A 29 -13.73 -11.61 10.83
CA GLU A 29 -14.41 -10.72 9.88
C GLU A 29 -14.23 -9.23 10.20
N LYS A 30 -13.05 -8.87 10.71
CA LYS A 30 -12.70 -7.48 11.03
C LYS A 30 -11.77 -6.90 9.98
N PRO A 31 -11.90 -5.61 9.64
CA PRO A 31 -10.91 -4.93 8.80
C PRO A 31 -9.51 -5.03 9.39
N LEU A 32 -8.49 -5.24 8.55
CA LEU A 32 -7.09 -5.17 8.94
C LEU A 32 -6.49 -3.83 8.50
N LEU A 33 -6.13 -3.00 9.48
CA LEU A 33 -5.36 -1.78 9.25
C LEU A 33 -3.86 -2.09 9.33
N VAL A 34 -3.17 -1.87 8.22
CA VAL A 34 -1.75 -2.10 8.04
C VAL A 34 -1.03 -0.75 7.95
N LYS A 35 -0.20 -0.46 8.94
CA LYS A 35 0.69 0.71 8.96
C LYS A 35 2.13 0.30 8.73
N GLY A 36 2.96 1.24 8.27
CA GLY A 36 4.38 1.02 8.07
C GLY A 36 5.00 2.10 7.18
N GLU A 37 6.32 2.13 7.13
CA GLU A 37 7.05 3.06 6.25
C GLU A 37 6.66 2.88 4.77
N PRO A 38 6.82 3.91 3.93
CA PRO A 38 6.71 3.76 2.48
C PRO A 38 7.60 2.62 1.95
N GLY A 39 7.08 1.83 1.01
CA GLY A 39 7.82 0.74 0.38
C GLY A 39 7.94 -0.55 1.21
N THR A 40 7.27 -0.70 2.35
CA THR A 40 7.25 -1.96 3.12
C THR A 40 6.28 -3.02 2.57
N GLY A 41 5.67 -2.79 1.41
CA GLY A 41 4.79 -3.77 0.74
C GLY A 41 3.36 -3.85 1.28
N LYS A 42 2.84 -2.79 1.90
CA LYS A 42 1.47 -2.75 2.45
C LYS A 42 0.38 -2.98 1.40
N THR A 43 0.47 -2.29 0.25
CA THR A 43 -0.47 -2.45 -0.87
C THR A 43 -0.34 -3.84 -1.48
N LEU A 44 0.90 -4.31 -1.68
CA LEU A 44 1.19 -5.63 -2.24
C LEU A 44 0.60 -6.76 -1.38
N LEU A 45 0.62 -6.63 -0.05
CA LEU A 45 0.02 -7.60 0.87
C LEU A 45 -1.43 -7.96 0.48
N ALA A 46 -2.28 -6.97 0.20
CA ALA A 46 -3.68 -7.25 -0.14
C ALA A 46 -3.82 -8.04 -1.46
N HIS A 47 -2.99 -7.72 -2.45
CA HIS A 47 -2.95 -8.48 -3.70
C HIS A 47 -2.47 -9.92 -3.48
N GLU A 48 -1.50 -10.12 -2.61
CA GLU A 48 -0.96 -11.45 -2.29
C GLU A 48 -1.93 -12.29 -1.45
N ILE A 49 -2.70 -11.65 -0.57
CA ILE A 49 -3.83 -12.30 0.12
C ILE A 49 -4.88 -12.75 -0.89
N ALA A 50 -5.29 -11.87 -1.82
CA ALA A 50 -6.27 -12.20 -2.85
C ALA A 50 -5.80 -13.38 -3.72
N LYS A 51 -4.53 -13.35 -4.15
CA LYS A 51 -3.89 -14.43 -4.92
C LYS A 51 -3.84 -15.74 -4.14
N ALA A 52 -3.38 -15.73 -2.88
CA ALA A 52 -3.27 -16.92 -2.05
C ALA A 52 -4.63 -17.57 -1.76
N LEU A 53 -5.68 -16.76 -1.63
CA LEU A 53 -7.05 -17.23 -1.37
C LEU A 53 -7.86 -17.49 -2.65
N GLY A 54 -7.29 -17.22 -3.83
CA GLY A 54 -7.99 -17.33 -5.11
C GLY A 54 -9.21 -16.41 -5.23
N LYS A 55 -9.14 -15.21 -4.66
CA LYS A 55 -10.25 -14.24 -4.60
C LYS A 55 -10.02 -13.06 -5.55
N LYS A 56 -11.11 -12.48 -6.04
CA LYS A 56 -11.07 -11.17 -6.71
C LYS A 56 -10.68 -10.08 -5.71
N ILE A 57 -10.00 -9.06 -6.20
CA ILE A 57 -9.63 -7.87 -5.42
C ILE A 57 -10.25 -6.63 -6.04
N PHE A 58 -10.87 -5.80 -5.21
CA PHE A 58 -11.24 -4.43 -5.53
C PHE A 58 -10.30 -3.48 -4.81
N THR A 59 -9.71 -2.54 -5.54
CA THR A 59 -8.80 -1.55 -4.96
C THR A 59 -9.43 -0.16 -5.04
N TRP A 60 -9.58 0.47 -3.88
CA TRP A 60 -9.99 1.86 -3.74
C TRP A 60 -8.81 2.70 -3.28
N HIS A 61 -8.20 3.42 -4.20
CA HIS A 61 -7.10 4.34 -3.90
C HIS A 61 -7.65 5.66 -3.38
N ILE A 62 -7.29 6.00 -2.14
CA ILE A 62 -7.72 7.23 -1.49
C ILE A 62 -6.83 8.39 -1.94
N LYS A 63 -7.47 9.49 -2.32
CA LYS A 63 -6.82 10.76 -2.72
C LYS A 63 -7.20 11.84 -1.71
N SER A 64 -6.49 12.97 -1.77
CA SER A 64 -6.74 14.13 -0.90
C SER A 64 -8.16 14.70 -1.03
N THR A 65 -8.81 14.49 -2.18
CA THR A 65 -10.17 14.96 -2.46
C THR A 65 -11.21 13.85 -2.36
N THR A 66 -10.83 12.65 -1.92
CA THR A 66 -11.77 11.52 -1.82
C THR A 66 -12.72 11.73 -0.66
N ILE A 67 -14.01 11.51 -0.91
CA ILE A 67 -15.07 11.52 0.11
C ILE A 67 -15.69 10.13 0.22
N ALA A 68 -16.23 9.78 1.39
CA ALA A 68 -16.76 8.43 1.67
C ALA A 68 -17.83 8.01 0.65
N GLN A 69 -18.71 8.95 0.26
CA GLN A 69 -19.76 8.75 -0.73
C GLN A 69 -19.26 8.13 -2.04
N GLN A 70 -18.07 8.50 -2.53
CA GLN A 70 -17.51 7.97 -3.79
C GLN A 70 -17.15 6.48 -3.70
N GLY A 71 -16.88 5.98 -2.50
CA GLY A 71 -16.72 4.55 -2.26
C GLY A 71 -18.04 3.80 -2.34
N LEU A 72 -19.15 4.46 -1.99
CA LEU A 72 -20.49 3.92 -2.03
C LEU A 72 -21.03 3.99 -3.46
N TYR A 73 -21.29 5.19 -3.97
CA TYR A 73 -21.74 5.43 -5.34
C TYR A 73 -21.70 6.92 -5.71
N GLU A 74 -21.69 7.17 -7.01
CA GLU A 74 -21.90 8.51 -7.58
C GLU A 74 -23.20 8.53 -8.41
N TYR A 75 -23.95 9.62 -8.31
CA TYR A 75 -25.16 9.84 -9.10
C TYR A 75 -24.87 10.78 -10.26
N ASP A 76 -24.95 10.27 -11.49
CA ASP A 76 -24.73 11.03 -12.72
C ASP A 76 -25.99 11.82 -13.12
N ALA A 77 -26.28 12.86 -12.36
CA ALA A 77 -27.38 13.79 -12.62
C ALA A 77 -27.27 14.47 -13.99
N VAL A 78 -26.04 14.66 -14.50
CA VAL A 78 -25.78 15.35 -15.78
C VAL A 78 -26.21 14.49 -16.96
N SER A 79 -25.81 13.22 -16.99
CA SER A 79 -26.28 12.29 -18.02
C SER A 79 -27.79 12.10 -17.94
N ARG A 80 -28.38 12.05 -16.74
CA ARG A 80 -29.84 11.95 -16.60
C ARG A 80 -30.56 13.18 -17.17
N LEU A 81 -30.07 14.38 -16.89
CA LEU A 81 -30.66 15.61 -17.41
C LEU A 81 -30.57 15.66 -18.94
N ARG A 82 -29.41 15.32 -19.51
CA ARG A 82 -29.20 15.25 -20.96
C ARG A 82 -30.15 14.25 -21.62
N ASP A 83 -30.24 13.04 -21.08
CA ASP A 83 -31.11 11.98 -21.61
C ASP A 83 -32.59 12.36 -21.49
N SER A 84 -32.98 13.10 -20.43
CA SER A 84 -34.33 13.64 -20.25
C SER A 84 -34.69 14.69 -21.30
N GLN A 85 -33.73 15.51 -21.74
CA GLN A 85 -33.95 16.50 -22.80
C GLN A 85 -34.05 15.85 -24.19
N LEU A 86 -33.37 14.72 -24.38
CA LEU A 86 -33.36 13.98 -25.65
C LEU A 86 -34.50 12.98 -25.79
N GLY A 87 -35.37 12.83 -24.78
CA GLY A 87 -36.50 11.89 -24.80
C GLY A 87 -36.09 10.43 -24.74
N SER A 88 -34.98 10.09 -24.08
CA SER A 88 -34.49 8.72 -23.93
C SER A 88 -35.30 7.94 -22.90
N ASP A 89 -35.73 6.71 -23.25
CA ASP A 89 -36.45 5.81 -22.33
C ASP A 89 -35.62 5.39 -21.11
N LYS A 90 -34.28 5.55 -21.16
CA LYS A 90 -33.37 5.23 -20.04
C LYS A 90 -33.66 6.02 -18.77
N VAL A 91 -34.25 7.22 -18.91
CA VAL A 91 -34.52 8.16 -17.80
C VAL A 91 -35.54 7.62 -16.81
N ASN A 92 -36.37 6.66 -17.24
CA ASN A 92 -37.39 6.03 -16.41
C ASN A 92 -36.80 5.14 -15.31
N ASP A 93 -35.56 4.66 -15.48
CA ASP A 93 -34.87 3.87 -14.47
C ASP A 93 -33.65 4.63 -13.94
N ILE A 94 -33.75 5.06 -12.68
CA ILE A 94 -32.70 5.81 -11.98
C ILE A 94 -31.41 4.99 -11.84
N ALA A 95 -31.49 3.66 -11.79
CA ALA A 95 -30.32 2.79 -11.66
C ALA A 95 -29.31 2.95 -12.80
N ASN A 96 -29.77 3.38 -13.98
CA ASN A 96 -28.90 3.68 -15.12
C ASN A 96 -27.93 4.84 -14.86
N TYR A 97 -28.18 5.67 -13.85
CA TYR A 97 -27.40 6.85 -13.51
C TYR A 97 -26.65 6.70 -12.18
N ILE A 98 -26.65 5.49 -11.59
CA ILE A 98 -25.89 5.18 -10.39
C ILE A 98 -24.61 4.47 -10.78
N ILE A 99 -23.49 5.14 -10.56
CA ILE A 99 -22.16 4.60 -10.76
C ILE A 99 -21.72 3.98 -9.43
N LYS A 100 -21.60 2.65 -9.40
CA LYS A 100 -21.18 1.92 -8.19
C LYS A 100 -19.75 2.30 -7.80
N GLY A 101 -19.56 2.67 -6.54
CA GLY A 101 -18.23 2.84 -5.95
C GLY A 101 -17.61 1.49 -5.59
N LYS A 102 -16.33 1.50 -5.19
CA LYS A 102 -15.58 0.26 -4.90
C LYS A 102 -16.12 -0.53 -3.71
N LEU A 103 -16.70 0.14 -2.72
CA LEU A 103 -17.35 -0.55 -1.60
C LEU A 103 -18.63 -1.26 -2.08
N TRP A 104 -19.44 -0.60 -2.93
CA TRP A 104 -20.62 -1.24 -3.54
C TRP A 104 -20.21 -2.43 -4.39
N GLU A 105 -19.24 -2.28 -5.30
CA GLU A 105 -18.76 -3.39 -6.13
C GLU A 105 -18.35 -4.61 -5.27
N ALA A 106 -17.68 -4.37 -4.14
CA ALA A 106 -17.31 -5.43 -3.20
C ALA A 106 -18.51 -6.05 -2.47
N PHE A 107 -19.50 -5.25 -2.08
CA PHE A 107 -20.71 -5.71 -1.38
C PHE A 107 -21.65 -6.51 -2.30
N ASP A 108 -21.75 -6.11 -3.56
CA ASP A 108 -22.65 -6.72 -4.55
C ASP A 108 -22.02 -7.92 -5.28
N ALA A 109 -20.76 -8.25 -4.99
CA ALA A 109 -20.09 -9.41 -5.57
C ALA A 109 -20.79 -10.73 -5.18
N ASP A 110 -20.94 -11.65 -6.14
CA ASP A 110 -21.57 -12.97 -5.93
C ASP A 110 -20.61 -13.99 -5.28
N GLU A 111 -19.46 -13.53 -4.78
CA GLU A 111 -18.49 -14.31 -4.02
C GLU A 111 -17.80 -13.42 -2.97
N GLN A 112 -17.19 -14.01 -1.95
CA GLN A 112 -16.35 -13.25 -1.02
C GLN A 112 -15.10 -12.73 -1.75
N VAL A 113 -14.85 -11.42 -1.66
CA VAL A 113 -13.74 -10.73 -2.31
C VAL A 113 -12.80 -10.08 -1.29
N VAL A 114 -11.63 -9.67 -1.75
CA VAL A 114 -10.72 -8.78 -0.99
C VAL A 114 -11.02 -7.33 -1.39
N LEU A 115 -11.24 -6.46 -0.42
CA LEU A 115 -11.33 -5.01 -0.63
C LEU A 115 -10.10 -4.34 -0.03
N LEU A 116 -9.31 -3.68 -0.88
CA LEU A 116 -8.20 -2.84 -0.47
C LEU A 116 -8.63 -1.37 -0.44
N ILE A 117 -8.60 -0.76 0.75
CA ILE A 117 -8.70 0.70 0.92
C ILE A 117 -7.28 1.22 1.12
N ASP A 118 -6.70 1.76 0.06
CA ASP A 118 -5.27 2.08 -0.01
C ASP A 118 -5.01 3.53 0.40
N GLU A 119 -4.06 3.74 1.30
CA GLU A 119 -3.60 5.05 1.79
C GLU A 119 -4.72 5.90 2.38
N ILE A 120 -5.48 5.31 3.32
CA ILE A 120 -6.68 5.94 3.92
C ILE A 120 -6.40 7.30 4.59
N ASP A 121 -5.16 7.54 4.98
CA ASP A 121 -4.69 8.78 5.61
C ASP A 121 -4.43 9.94 4.63
N LYS A 122 -4.63 9.74 3.32
CA LYS A 122 -4.49 10.81 2.31
C LYS A 122 -5.69 11.76 2.27
N ALA A 123 -6.89 11.25 2.51
CA ALA A 123 -8.13 12.05 2.51
C ALA A 123 -8.20 12.99 3.73
N ASP A 124 -9.33 13.69 3.84
CA ASP A 124 -9.64 14.50 5.01
C ASP A 124 -9.64 13.67 6.32
N ILE A 125 -9.42 14.31 7.46
CA ILE A 125 -9.38 13.65 8.77
C ILE A 125 -10.74 13.03 9.15
N GLU A 126 -11.84 13.55 8.60
CA GLU A 126 -13.19 13.03 8.81
C GLU A 126 -13.47 11.75 8.00
N PHE A 127 -12.78 11.56 6.86
CA PHE A 127 -13.03 10.47 5.92
C PHE A 127 -13.07 9.06 6.54
N PRO A 128 -12.15 8.66 7.44
CA PRO A 128 -12.22 7.33 8.05
C PRO A 128 -13.48 7.17 8.92
N ASN A 129 -13.92 8.22 9.62
CA ASN A 129 -15.10 8.17 10.47
C ASN A 129 -16.38 8.02 9.64
N ASP A 130 -16.43 8.66 8.47
CA ASP A 130 -17.55 8.59 7.54
C ASP A 130 -17.76 7.21 6.91
N LEU A 131 -16.80 6.28 7.08
CA LEU A 131 -16.91 4.88 6.62
C LEU A 131 -17.21 3.90 7.76
N LEU A 132 -17.29 4.35 9.01
CA LEU A 132 -17.39 3.44 10.17
C LEU A 132 -18.65 2.60 10.13
N LEU A 133 -19.78 3.22 9.78
CA LEU A 133 -21.08 2.54 9.79
C LEU A 133 -21.10 1.44 8.72
N GLU A 134 -20.59 1.75 7.54
CA GLU A 134 -20.61 0.91 6.36
C GLU A 134 -19.64 -0.26 6.52
N LEU A 135 -18.46 -0.03 7.10
CA LEU A 135 -17.49 -1.10 7.39
C LEU A 135 -17.91 -1.96 8.59
N ASP A 136 -18.67 -1.41 9.55
CA ASP A 136 -19.18 -2.19 10.69
C ASP A 136 -20.35 -3.09 10.29
N ARG A 137 -21.34 -2.51 9.60
CA ARG A 137 -22.61 -3.17 9.27
C ARG A 137 -22.59 -3.90 7.93
N MET A 138 -21.60 -3.62 7.08
CA MET A 138 -21.54 -4.13 5.70
C MET A 138 -22.79 -3.76 4.90
N GLU A 139 -23.30 -2.56 5.14
CA GLU A 139 -24.46 -2.01 4.44
C GLU A 139 -24.39 -0.48 4.35
N PHE A 140 -25.07 0.10 3.36
CA PHE A 140 -25.30 1.53 3.26
C PHE A 140 -26.62 1.81 2.55
N TYR A 141 -27.18 3.01 2.73
CA TYR A 141 -28.41 3.41 2.07
C TYR A 141 -28.13 4.19 0.78
N CYS A 142 -28.68 3.73 -0.34
CA CYS A 142 -28.68 4.46 -1.61
C CYS A 142 -29.96 5.27 -1.72
N TYR A 143 -29.86 6.59 -1.59
CA TYR A 143 -31.00 7.50 -1.54
C TYR A 143 -31.79 7.56 -2.85
N GLU A 144 -31.08 7.58 -3.98
CA GLU A 144 -31.63 7.68 -5.33
C GLU A 144 -32.44 6.44 -5.71
N LEU A 145 -32.02 5.27 -5.22
CA LEU A 145 -32.74 4.01 -5.43
C LEU A 145 -33.68 3.67 -4.27
N GLN A 146 -33.68 4.47 -3.20
CA GLN A 146 -34.46 4.26 -1.97
C GLN A 146 -34.32 2.84 -1.40
N GLN A 147 -33.09 2.33 -1.36
CA GLN A 147 -32.82 0.98 -0.88
C GLN A 147 -31.54 0.91 -0.06
N THR A 148 -31.51 -0.04 0.86
CA THR A 148 -30.28 -0.42 1.57
C THR A 148 -29.54 -1.47 0.75
N VAL A 149 -28.28 -1.18 0.43
CA VAL A 149 -27.35 -2.13 -0.18
C VAL A 149 -26.66 -2.88 0.94
N HIS A 150 -26.81 -4.20 0.97
CA HIS A 150 -26.13 -5.07 1.92
C HIS A 150 -25.07 -5.90 1.20
N ALA A 151 -23.96 -6.20 1.88
CA ALA A 151 -22.98 -7.14 1.36
C ALA A 151 -23.57 -8.54 1.25
N LYS A 152 -23.61 -9.10 0.04
CA LYS A 152 -24.01 -10.50 -0.21
C LYS A 152 -23.04 -11.46 0.47
N HIS A 153 -21.76 -11.15 0.37
CA HIS A 153 -20.67 -11.84 1.05
C HIS A 153 -19.77 -10.82 1.71
N ARG A 154 -19.49 -10.97 3.01
CA ARG A 154 -18.65 -10.04 3.74
C ARG A 154 -17.22 -10.04 3.18
N PRO A 155 -16.71 -8.92 2.65
CA PRO A 155 -15.39 -8.87 2.05
C PRO A 155 -14.28 -8.96 3.10
N ILE A 156 -13.12 -9.46 2.70
CA ILE A 156 -11.89 -9.35 3.47
C ILE A 156 -11.34 -7.94 3.24
N ILE A 157 -11.41 -7.09 4.26
CA ILE A 157 -11.05 -5.68 4.14
C ILE A 157 -9.63 -5.46 4.63
N ILE A 158 -8.77 -4.98 3.75
CA ILE A 158 -7.40 -4.55 4.04
C ILE A 158 -7.34 -3.03 3.87
N ILE A 159 -6.83 -2.34 4.86
CA ILE A 159 -6.71 -0.88 4.89
C ILE A 159 -5.24 -0.54 5.09
N THR A 160 -4.66 0.30 4.23
CA THR A 160 -3.25 0.70 4.36
C THR A 160 -3.14 2.17 4.76
N SER A 161 -2.10 2.51 5.53
CA SER A 161 -1.75 3.89 5.86
C SER A 161 -0.24 4.06 5.89
N ASN A 162 0.25 5.18 5.35
CA ASN A 162 1.66 5.56 5.36
C ASN A 162 2.06 6.32 6.64
N ASN A 163 1.12 6.48 7.57
CA ASN A 163 1.27 7.28 8.78
C ASN A 163 1.55 8.77 8.47
N GLU A 164 0.96 9.27 7.38
CA GLU A 164 1.05 10.70 6.98
C GLU A 164 0.17 11.59 7.86
N LYS A 165 -1.01 11.07 8.25
CA LYS A 165 -1.94 11.70 9.19
C LYS A 165 -2.33 10.71 10.29
N GLU A 166 -2.61 11.22 11.47
CA GLU A 166 -3.17 10.42 12.55
C GLU A 166 -4.60 10.00 12.22
N LEU A 167 -4.91 8.72 12.44
CA LEU A 167 -6.25 8.18 12.24
C LEU A 167 -7.04 8.26 13.55
N PRO A 168 -8.33 8.61 13.52
CA PRO A 168 -9.14 8.72 14.72
C PRO A 168 -9.22 7.40 15.52
N ASP A 169 -9.19 7.49 16.86
CA ASP A 169 -9.30 6.32 17.76
C ASP A 169 -10.59 5.51 17.55
N ALA A 170 -11.68 6.18 17.15
CA ALA A 170 -12.94 5.52 16.83
C ALA A 170 -12.82 4.54 15.65
N PHE A 171 -11.97 4.86 14.67
CA PHE A 171 -11.66 4.03 13.53
C PHE A 171 -10.69 2.90 13.91
N LEU A 172 -9.62 3.23 14.65
CA LEU A 172 -8.64 2.25 15.10
C LEU A 172 -9.27 1.11 15.92
N ARG A 173 -10.23 1.41 16.80
CA ARG A 173 -10.90 0.41 17.65
C ARG A 173 -11.75 -0.62 16.90
N ARG A 174 -12.11 -0.34 15.63
CA ARG A 174 -12.90 -1.25 14.80
C ARG A 174 -12.06 -2.12 13.87
N CYS A 175 -10.78 -1.80 13.74
CA CYS A 175 -9.84 -2.55 12.93
C CYS A 175 -8.96 -3.43 13.81
N LEU A 176 -8.56 -4.60 13.30
CA LEU A 176 -7.30 -5.20 13.76
C LEU A 176 -6.15 -4.35 13.24
N PHE A 177 -5.15 -4.15 14.07
CA PHE A 177 -4.01 -3.29 13.76
C PHE A 177 -2.73 -4.11 13.63
N HIS A 178 -1.98 -3.89 12.55
CA HIS A 178 -0.65 -4.44 12.38
C HIS A 178 0.31 -3.37 11.84
N TYR A 179 1.49 -3.27 12.44
CA TYR A 179 2.56 -2.40 11.97
C TYR A 179 3.65 -3.24 11.28
N ILE A 180 3.78 -3.08 9.97
CA ILE A 180 4.86 -3.68 9.18
C ILE A 180 6.13 -2.86 9.41
N ARG A 181 7.06 -3.47 10.14
CA ARG A 181 8.40 -2.91 10.34
C ARG A 181 9.16 -2.90 9.02
N PHE A 182 10.04 -1.91 8.87
CA PHE A 182 10.97 -1.91 7.75
C PHE A 182 11.84 -3.19 7.80
N PRO A 183 12.05 -3.90 6.68
CA PRO A 183 12.73 -5.20 6.72
C PRO A 183 14.15 -5.09 7.27
N GLU A 184 14.53 -6.06 8.10
CA GLU A 184 15.93 -6.26 8.51
C GLU A 184 16.74 -6.91 7.38
N LYS A 185 18.06 -6.97 7.53
CA LYS A 185 18.99 -7.39 6.46
C LYS A 185 18.66 -8.76 5.90
N GLU A 186 18.29 -9.70 6.78
CA GLU A 186 17.93 -11.07 6.43
C GLU A 186 16.68 -11.12 5.56
N THR A 187 15.64 -10.37 5.94
CA THR A 187 14.39 -10.28 5.16
C THR A 187 14.61 -9.51 3.85
N MET A 188 15.44 -8.47 3.88
CA MET A 188 15.80 -7.70 2.69
C MET A 188 16.56 -8.54 1.67
N GLN A 189 17.47 -9.41 2.12
CA GLN A 189 18.18 -10.34 1.24
C GLN A 189 17.18 -11.29 0.55
N GLN A 190 16.20 -11.83 1.28
CA GLN A 190 15.16 -12.67 0.69
C GLN A 190 14.34 -11.91 -0.37
N ILE A 191 13.99 -10.65 -0.10
CA ILE A 191 13.30 -9.78 -1.06
C ILE A 191 14.17 -9.60 -2.32
N ILE A 192 15.46 -9.30 -2.15
CA ILE A 192 16.40 -9.15 -3.27
C ILE A 192 16.50 -10.45 -4.08
N ASP A 193 16.55 -11.61 -3.43
CA ASP A 193 16.66 -12.91 -4.11
C ASP A 193 15.42 -13.23 -4.96
N VAL A 194 14.23 -12.82 -4.51
CA VAL A 194 12.99 -12.94 -5.29
C VAL A 194 13.01 -12.04 -6.52
N HIS A 195 13.49 -10.80 -6.39
CA HIS A 195 13.54 -9.84 -7.52
C HIS A 195 14.71 -10.09 -8.47
N TYR A 196 15.84 -10.59 -7.97
CA TYR A 196 17.08 -10.81 -8.71
C TYR A 196 17.73 -12.16 -8.38
N PRO A 197 17.14 -13.30 -8.81
CA PRO A 197 17.62 -14.64 -8.45
C PRO A 197 19.06 -14.95 -8.86
N ASN A 198 19.58 -14.25 -9.87
CA ASN A 198 20.93 -14.44 -10.42
C ASN A 198 21.93 -13.36 -9.96
N LEU A 199 21.57 -12.55 -8.96
CA LEU A 199 22.43 -11.48 -8.45
C LEU A 199 23.66 -12.08 -7.76
N LYS A 200 24.84 -11.54 -8.08
CA LYS A 200 26.07 -11.92 -7.38
C LYS A 200 25.96 -11.53 -5.90
N GLN A 201 26.12 -12.50 -5.00
CA GLN A 201 26.04 -12.31 -3.55
C GLN A 201 26.90 -11.15 -3.04
N LYS A 202 28.12 -10.97 -3.58
CA LYS A 202 29.01 -9.86 -3.22
C LYS A 202 28.41 -8.49 -3.59
N LEU A 203 27.74 -8.38 -4.74
CA LEU A 203 27.07 -7.15 -5.17
C LEU A 203 25.87 -6.85 -4.27
N ALA A 204 25.05 -7.86 -3.97
CA ALA A 204 23.91 -7.73 -3.05
C ALA A 204 24.35 -7.26 -1.66
N SER A 205 25.36 -7.91 -1.08
CA SER A 205 25.91 -7.54 0.24
C SER A 205 26.44 -6.11 0.27
N ASN A 206 27.20 -5.69 -0.75
CA ASN A 206 27.73 -4.32 -0.82
C ASN A 206 26.62 -3.29 -1.00
N ALA A 207 25.63 -3.58 -1.86
CA ALA A 207 24.48 -2.72 -2.04
C ALA A 207 23.66 -2.57 -0.74
N MET A 208 23.37 -3.67 -0.04
CA MET A 208 22.69 -3.61 1.26
C MET A 208 23.48 -2.83 2.30
N LYS A 209 24.81 -3.01 2.38
CA LYS A 209 25.66 -2.26 3.31
C LYS A 209 25.52 -0.76 3.09
N ILE A 210 25.59 -0.31 1.84
CA ILE A 210 25.42 1.10 1.47
C ILE A 210 23.99 1.56 1.81
N PHE A 211 22.98 0.80 1.41
CA PHE A 211 21.58 1.13 1.64
C PHE A 211 21.24 1.34 3.12
N TYR A 212 21.60 0.39 3.99
CA TYR A 212 21.37 0.53 5.43
C TYR A 212 22.25 1.63 6.05
N GLY A 213 23.49 1.79 5.56
CA GLY A 213 24.35 2.89 5.96
C GLY A 213 23.69 4.26 5.72
N LEU A 214 23.02 4.46 4.57
CA LEU A 214 22.26 5.69 4.30
C LEU A 214 21.08 5.88 5.27
N ARG A 215 20.39 4.81 5.64
CA ARG A 215 19.24 4.86 6.59
C ARG A 215 19.66 5.19 8.03
N GLU A 216 20.93 4.95 8.37
CA GLU A 216 21.54 5.24 9.67
C GLU A 216 22.08 6.68 9.79
N ILE A 217 22.21 7.41 8.68
CA ILE A 217 22.69 8.80 8.71
C ILE A 217 21.67 9.70 9.40
N ASN A 218 22.09 10.35 10.49
CA ASN A 218 21.27 11.33 11.19
C ASN A 218 21.04 12.56 10.30
N GLY A 219 19.79 13.02 10.24
CA GLY A 219 19.41 14.19 9.46
C GLY A 219 18.86 13.89 8.07
N VAL A 220 18.97 12.65 7.58
CA VAL A 220 18.24 12.21 6.38
C VAL A 220 16.76 12.23 6.68
N LYS A 221 16.02 13.07 5.96
CA LYS A 221 14.58 13.26 6.14
C LYS A 221 13.79 12.14 5.48
N LYS A 222 14.14 11.79 4.24
CA LYS A 222 13.48 10.73 3.49
C LYS A 222 14.44 9.55 3.34
N LYS A 223 14.36 8.63 4.30
CA LYS A 223 15.13 7.38 4.25
C LYS A 223 14.76 6.57 3.01
N PRO A 224 15.73 5.96 2.31
CA PRO A 224 15.46 5.13 1.15
C PRO A 224 14.66 3.89 1.58
N SER A 225 13.68 3.52 0.77
CA SER A 225 12.76 2.39 0.93
C SER A 225 13.21 1.17 0.13
N THR A 226 12.52 0.04 0.32
CA THR A 226 12.78 -1.20 -0.43
C THR A 226 12.70 -0.97 -1.94
N SER A 227 11.72 -0.21 -2.43
CA SER A 227 11.59 0.08 -3.87
C SER A 227 12.81 0.82 -4.42
N GLU A 228 13.33 1.80 -3.69
CA GLU A 228 14.53 2.55 -4.08
C GLU A 228 15.79 1.67 -4.09
N LEU A 229 15.90 0.68 -3.18
CA LEU A 229 16.97 -0.33 -3.24
C LEU A 229 16.85 -1.22 -4.47
N ILE A 230 15.66 -1.74 -4.75
CA ILE A 230 15.41 -2.63 -5.90
C ILE A 230 15.70 -1.89 -7.20
N ASP A 231 15.24 -0.64 -7.34
CA ASP A 231 15.53 0.20 -8.52
C ASP A 231 17.04 0.50 -8.64
N TRP A 232 17.71 0.76 -7.53
CA TRP A 232 19.15 1.00 -7.55
C TRP A 232 19.95 -0.23 -7.97
N ILE A 233 19.62 -1.43 -7.45
CA ILE A 233 20.22 -2.69 -7.91
C ILE A 233 20.00 -2.90 -9.41
N LYS A 234 18.82 -2.57 -9.93
CA LYS A 234 18.53 -2.63 -11.36
C LYS A 234 19.50 -1.77 -12.17
N LEU A 235 19.73 -0.52 -11.73
CA LEU A 235 20.65 0.40 -12.39
C LEU A 235 22.09 -0.11 -12.35
N LEU A 236 22.54 -0.62 -11.20
CA LEU A 236 23.87 -1.22 -11.06
C LEU A 236 24.08 -2.39 -12.05
N LEU A 237 23.05 -3.21 -12.27
CA LEU A 237 23.07 -4.31 -13.22
C LEU A 237 23.07 -3.84 -14.68
N MET A 238 22.24 -2.83 -15.01
CA MET A 238 22.18 -2.27 -16.36
C MET A 238 23.53 -1.69 -16.81
N GLU A 239 24.24 -1.06 -15.88
CA GLU A 239 25.54 -0.44 -16.12
C GLU A 239 26.72 -1.40 -15.90
N SER A 240 26.43 -2.68 -15.60
CA SER A 240 27.41 -3.75 -15.42
C SER A 240 28.51 -3.42 -14.41
N LEU A 241 28.17 -2.70 -13.33
CA LEU A 241 29.14 -2.29 -12.33
C LEU A 241 29.69 -3.49 -11.54
N PRO A 242 31.02 -3.61 -11.37
CA PRO A 242 31.62 -4.68 -10.58
C PRO A 242 31.38 -4.46 -9.09
N ALA A 243 31.25 -5.56 -8.33
CA ALA A 243 30.98 -5.50 -6.89
C ALA A 243 32.13 -4.81 -6.11
N GLU A 244 33.35 -4.88 -6.63
CA GLU A 244 34.56 -4.27 -6.10
C GLU A 244 34.50 -2.73 -6.07
N GLU A 245 33.72 -2.11 -6.95
CA GLU A 245 33.52 -0.66 -6.90
C GLU A 245 32.64 -0.24 -5.74
N LEU A 246 31.59 -1.02 -5.44
CA LEU A 246 30.74 -0.77 -4.27
C LEU A 246 31.47 -1.04 -2.95
N GLU A 247 32.43 -1.96 -2.94
CA GLU A 247 33.20 -2.31 -1.74
C GLU A 247 34.01 -1.13 -1.20
N LYS A 248 34.44 -0.23 -2.10
CA LYS A 248 35.25 0.96 -1.79
C LYS A 248 34.42 2.15 -1.33
N ILE A 249 33.09 2.07 -1.41
CA ILE A 249 32.20 3.16 -1.04
C ILE A 249 32.23 3.40 0.46
N ASP A 250 32.63 4.61 0.81
CA ASP A 250 32.59 5.20 2.14
C ASP A 250 32.06 6.62 1.95
N PHE A 251 30.91 6.95 2.55
CA PHE A 251 30.22 8.22 2.35
C PHE A 251 31.08 9.47 2.63
N ARG A 252 32.20 9.32 3.36
CA ARG A 252 33.18 10.39 3.59
C ARG A 252 34.10 10.65 2.41
N ASN A 253 34.42 9.63 1.63
CA ASN A 253 35.44 9.69 0.58
C ASN A 253 34.82 9.58 -0.82
N GLN A 254 33.83 8.72 -0.98
CA GLN A 254 33.21 8.41 -2.25
C GLN A 254 31.71 8.14 -2.08
N LEU A 255 30.89 8.92 -2.79
CA LEU A 255 29.45 8.71 -2.82
C LEU A 255 29.08 7.48 -3.67
N PRO A 256 27.99 6.77 -3.34
CA PRO A 256 27.48 5.68 -4.16
C PRO A 256 27.15 6.13 -5.59
N PRO A 257 27.39 5.30 -6.60
CA PRO A 257 26.94 5.59 -7.97
C PRO A 257 25.41 5.67 -8.03
N TYR A 258 24.89 6.51 -8.92
CA TYR A 258 23.44 6.70 -9.11
C TYR A 258 22.68 7.03 -7.82
N LEU A 259 23.27 7.84 -6.93
CA LEU A 259 22.71 8.19 -5.63
C LEU A 259 21.26 8.72 -5.69
N GLY A 260 20.88 9.41 -6.77
CA GLY A 260 19.50 9.85 -7.02
C GLY A 260 18.47 8.72 -7.17
N ALA A 261 18.91 7.46 -7.30
CA ALA A 261 18.05 6.28 -7.22
C ALA A 261 17.64 6.00 -5.76
N LEU A 262 18.56 6.19 -4.82
CA LEU A 262 18.36 5.94 -3.40
C LEU A 262 17.74 7.14 -2.68
N LEU A 263 18.25 8.35 -2.92
CA LEU A 263 17.79 9.57 -2.26
C LEU A 263 17.01 10.46 -3.22
N LYS A 264 15.75 10.72 -2.88
CA LYS A 264 14.80 11.52 -3.68
C LYS A 264 14.60 12.94 -3.15
N ASN A 265 15.41 13.38 -2.19
CA ASN A 265 15.30 14.68 -1.56
C ASN A 265 16.60 15.47 -1.74
N GLU A 266 16.50 16.69 -2.27
CA GLU A 266 17.66 17.56 -2.52
C GLU A 266 18.43 17.93 -1.24
N GLN A 267 17.73 18.07 -0.11
CA GLN A 267 18.38 18.38 1.17
C GLN A 267 19.18 17.19 1.70
N ASP A 268 18.68 15.96 1.48
CA ASP A 268 19.38 14.73 1.85
C ASP A 268 20.62 14.50 0.97
N LEU A 269 20.55 14.86 -0.32
CA LEU A 269 21.70 14.88 -1.23
C LEU A 269 22.74 15.92 -0.77
N ALA A 270 22.31 17.16 -0.51
CA ALA A 270 23.20 18.22 -0.03
C ALA A 270 23.81 17.91 1.34
N LEU A 271 23.12 17.14 2.19
CA LEU A 271 23.67 16.66 3.46
C LEU A 271 24.84 15.71 3.23
N LEU A 272 24.70 14.74 2.32
CA LEU A 272 25.79 13.83 1.97
C LEU A 272 26.99 14.54 1.35
N ASP A 273 26.76 15.51 0.47
CA ASP A 273 27.85 16.31 -0.10
C ASP A 273 28.65 17.03 1.00
N ARG A 274 27.98 17.55 2.04
CA ARG A 274 28.66 18.16 3.19
C ARG A 274 29.45 17.15 4.01
N ILE A 275 28.90 15.96 4.23
CA ILE A 275 29.60 14.88 4.96
C ILE A 275 30.90 14.51 4.23
N GLN A 276 30.86 14.42 2.90
CA GLN A 276 32.02 14.14 2.06
C GLN A 276 33.05 15.28 2.11
N VAL A 277 32.61 16.54 1.98
CA VAL A 277 33.52 17.71 1.93
C VAL A 277 34.13 18.04 3.28
N GLN A 278 33.41 17.85 4.39
CA GLN A 278 33.82 18.37 5.70
C GLN A 278 34.40 17.31 6.66
N GLY A 279 34.33 16.01 6.34
CA GLY A 279 34.85 14.95 7.20
C GLY A 279 34.26 14.94 8.63
N ILE A 280 33.07 15.53 8.81
CA ILE A 280 32.48 15.74 10.14
C ILE A 280 32.01 14.40 10.72
N ARG A 281 32.44 14.13 11.96
CA ARG A 281 31.92 13.05 12.79
C ARG A 281 30.48 13.38 13.19
N VAL A 282 29.53 12.58 12.71
CA VAL A 282 28.21 12.40 13.32
C VAL A 282 28.31 11.25 14.31
#